data_AF-A0A9D6R5S2-F1
#
_entry.id   AF-A0A9D6R5S2-F1
#
_cell.length_a   1.000
_cell.length_b   1.000
_cell.length_c   1.000
_cell.angle_alpha   90.00
_cell.angle_beta   90.00
_cell.angle_gamma   90.00
#
_symmetry.space_group_name_H-M   'P 1'
#
loop_
_entity.id
_entity.type
_entity.pdbx_description
1 polymer ?
#
loop_
_entity_poly.entity_id
_entity_poly.type
_entity_poly.pdbx_seq_one_letter_code
_entity_poly.pdbx_strand_id
1 'polypeptide(L)' 'MIDTDPLDGVRSVDQQPLSPKWLEKKEQGKLVREAERSINAKTDAGKRQALRDRAIVVLLLHTGLRVGELCNLQMDDLD' A
#
# COMPACT_ATOMS: atom_id res chain seq x y z
N MET A 1 -22.88 -21.96 -34.95
CA MET A 1 -21.44 -21.63 -34.89
C MET A 1 -21.32 -20.21 -35.39
N ILE A 2 -20.86 -19.27 -34.56
CA ILE A 2 -20.68 -17.87 -34.98
C ILE A 2 -19.31 -17.82 -35.66
N ASP A 3 -19.27 -17.39 -36.91
CA ASP A 3 -18.14 -17.54 -37.84
C ASP A 3 -17.28 -16.26 -37.94
N THR A 4 -17.54 -15.26 -37.09
CA THR A 4 -16.92 -13.92 -37.22
C THR A 4 -16.60 -13.34 -35.85
N ASP A 5 -15.39 -12.80 -35.72
CA ASP A 5 -14.93 -12.10 -34.51
C ASP A 5 -15.62 -10.72 -34.43
N PRO A 6 -16.49 -10.48 -33.43
CA PRO A 6 -17.20 -9.21 -33.27
C PRO A 6 -16.30 -8.04 -32.85
N LEU A 7 -15.02 -8.29 -32.55
CA LEU A 7 -14.04 -7.28 -32.21
C LEU A 7 -13.22 -6.80 -33.42
N ASP A 8 -13.42 -7.39 -34.59
CA ASP A 8 -12.71 -7.00 -35.81
C ASP A 8 -13.05 -5.53 -36.17
N GLY A 9 -12.02 -4.70 -36.31
CA GLY A 9 -12.15 -3.25 -36.55
C GLY A 9 -12.34 -2.36 -35.31
N VAL A 10 -12.43 -2.91 -34.09
CA VAL A 10 -12.49 -2.12 -32.86
C VAL A 10 -11.08 -1.75 -32.40
N ARG A 11 -10.80 -0.45 -32.26
CA ARG A 11 -9.52 0.04 -31.72
C ARG A 11 -9.40 -0.28 -30.24
N SER A 12 -8.30 -0.90 -29.85
CA SER A 12 -7.95 -1.11 -28.44
C SER A 12 -7.80 0.23 -27.72
N VAL A 13 -8.28 0.29 -26.47
CA VAL A 13 -8.06 1.41 -25.57
C VAL A 13 -6.63 1.35 -25.03
N ASP A 14 -6.01 2.52 -24.86
CA ASP A 14 -4.69 2.63 -24.23
C ASP A 14 -4.69 1.94 -22.87
N GLN A 15 -3.73 1.03 -22.68
CA GLN A 15 -3.58 0.30 -21.44
C GLN A 15 -3.00 1.21 -20.37
N GLN A 16 -3.51 1.06 -19.14
CA GLN A 16 -2.96 1.78 -18.01
C GLN A 16 -1.49 1.39 -17.83
N PRO A 17 -0.57 2.36 -17.62
CA PRO A 17 0.83 2.04 -17.34
C PRO A 17 0.93 1.15 -16.11
N LEU A 18 1.86 0.20 -16.16
CA LEU A 18 2.12 -0.72 -15.06
C LEU A 18 2.44 0.07 -13.78
N SER A 19 1.94 -0.44 -12.66
CA SER A 19 2.27 0.12 -11.36
C SER A 19 3.79 0.07 -11.10
N PRO A 20 4.31 0.93 -10.21
CA PRO A 20 5.72 0.91 -9.82
C PRO A 20 6.18 -0.49 -9.42
N LYS A 21 7.47 -0.77 -9.63
CA LYS A 21 8.08 -2.02 -9.17
C LYS A 21 7.94 -2.16 -7.65
N TRP A 22 7.79 -3.40 -7.19
CA TRP A 22 7.75 -3.72 -5.77
C TRP A 22 9.03 -3.27 -5.07
N LEU A 23 8.91 -2.83 -3.82
CA LEU A 23 10.06 -2.46 -2.99
C LEU A 23 10.97 -3.67 -2.78
N GLU A 24 12.26 -3.52 -3.07
CA GLU A 24 13.27 -4.50 -2.72
C GLU A 24 13.45 -4.55 -1.19
N LYS A 25 13.95 -5.68 -0.67
CA LYS A 25 14.18 -5.88 0.78
C LYS A 25 15.02 -4.76 1.42
N LYS A 26 15.99 -4.22 0.67
CA LYS A 26 16.81 -3.08 1.11
C LYS A 26 15.99 -1.79 1.24
N GLU A 27 15.06 -1.56 0.33
CA GLU A 27 14.19 -0.38 0.32
C GLU A 27 13.14 -0.47 1.43
N GLN A 28 12.57 -1.66 1.65
CA GLN A 28 11.70 -1.95 2.80
C GLN A 28 12.43 -1.65 4.11
N GLY A 29 13.68 -2.11 4.26
CA GLY A 29 14.48 -1.82 5.44
C GLY A 29 14.79 -0.33 5.63
N LYS A 30 14.96 0.45 4.56
CA LYS A 30 15.10 1.91 4.65
C LYS A 30 13.80 2.58 5.09
N LEU A 31 12.66 2.14 4.55
CA LEU A 31 11.34 2.67 4.87
C LEU A 31 11.00 2.48 6.35
N VAL A 32 11.20 1.27 6.88
CA VAL A 32 10.96 0.98 8.31
C VAL A 32 11.85 1.85 9.21
N ARG A 33 13.14 1.96 8.89
CA ARG A 33 14.08 2.81 9.66
C ARG A 33 13.69 4.28 9.64
N GLU A 34 13.15 4.78 8.53
CA GLU A 34 12.69 6.17 8.45
C GLU A 34 11.44 6.38 9.32
N ALA A 35 10.48 5.46 9.27
CA ALA A 35 9.30 5.52 10.12
C ALA A 35 9.65 5.49 11.63
N GLU A 36 10.69 4.75 12.00
CA GLU A 36 11.18 4.69 13.38
C GLU A 36 11.89 5.97 13.85
N ARG A 37 12.59 6.69 12.96
CA ARG A 37 13.28 7.94 13.32
C ARG A 37 12.31 9.03 13.79
N SER A 38 11.11 9.05 13.24
CA SER A 38 10.07 10.04 13.56
C SER A 38 9.53 9.92 14.99
N ILE A 39 9.79 8.82 15.70
CA ILE A 39 9.32 8.59 17.09
C ILE A 39 9.86 9.65 18.07
N ASN A 40 11.01 10.26 17.77
CA ASN A 40 11.62 11.29 18.61
C ASN A 40 10.98 12.69 18.47
N ALA A 41 9.73 12.77 17.99
CA ALA A 41 9.01 14.02 17.87
C ALA A 41 8.84 14.72 19.24
N LYS A 42 9.00 16.05 19.23
CA LYS A 42 9.00 16.87 20.46
C LYS A 42 7.60 17.17 21.00
N THR A 43 6.58 17.10 20.14
CA THR A 43 5.18 17.38 20.49
C THR A 43 4.41 16.08 20.63
N ASP A 44 3.38 16.07 21.48
CA ASP A 44 2.56 14.86 21.66
C ASP A 44 1.77 14.48 20.41
N ALA A 45 1.34 15.48 19.63
CA ALA A 45 0.74 15.25 18.31
C ALA A 45 1.74 14.56 17.36
N GLY A 46 3.00 15.01 17.33
CA GLY A 46 4.04 14.40 16.50
C GLY A 46 4.36 12.97 16.93
N LYS A 47 4.39 12.70 18.24
CA LYS A 47 4.60 11.33 18.76
C LYS A 47 3.47 10.39 18.33
N ARG A 48 2.21 10.84 18.43
CA ARG A 48 1.04 10.07 17.98
C ARG A 48 1.10 9.79 16.48
N GLN A 49 1.46 10.79 15.68
CA GLN A 49 1.63 10.63 14.23
C GLN A 49 2.73 9.62 13.92
N ALA A 50 3.91 9.74 14.54
CA ALA A 50 5.03 8.83 14.31
C ALA A 50 4.70 7.38 14.69
N LEU A 51 3.97 7.17 15.80
CA LEU A 51 3.50 5.86 16.20
C LEU A 51 2.54 5.27 15.15
N ARG A 52 1.59 6.07 14.68
CA ARG A 52 0.63 5.68 13.64
C ARG A 52 1.35 5.34 12.33
N ASP A 53 2.26 6.18 11.86
CA ASP A 53 2.99 5.98 10.59
C ASP A 53 3.79 4.68 10.62
N ARG A 54 4.48 4.40 11.74
CA ARG A 54 5.18 3.13 11.93
C ARG A 54 4.22 1.93 11.90
N ALA A 55 3.09 2.01 12.60
CA ALA A 55 2.10 0.94 12.61
C ALA A 55 1.56 0.65 11.20
N ILE A 56 1.22 1.70 10.44
CA ILE A 56 0.76 1.61 9.05
C ILE A 56 1.80 0.90 8.17
N VAL A 57 3.06 1.36 8.21
CA VAL A 57 4.15 0.80 7.38
C VAL A 57 4.36 -0.68 7.69
N VAL A 58 4.44 -1.05 8.97
CA VAL A 58 4.66 -2.44 9.38
C VAL A 58 3.47 -3.31 8.98
N LEU A 59 2.23 -2.88 9.25
CA LEU A 59 1.04 -3.65 8.87
C LEU A 59 1.01 -3.92 7.37
N LEU A 60 1.16 -2.90 6.53
CA LEU A 60 1.10 -3.07 5.08
C LEU A 60 2.23 -3.97 4.54
N LEU A 61 3.44 -3.86 5.09
CA LEU A 61 4.57 -4.70 4.67
C LEU A 61 4.39 -6.18 5.01
N HIS A 62 3.68 -6.51 6.10
CA HIS A 62 3.63 -7.86 6.63
C HIS A 62 2.32 -8.61 6.38
N THR A 63 1.22 -7.90 6.11
CA THR A 63 -0.11 -8.52 5.98
C THR A 63 -0.61 -8.62 4.54
N GLY A 64 -0.04 -7.82 3.62
CA GLY A 64 -0.54 -7.72 2.25
C GLY A 64 -1.89 -6.99 2.13
N LEU A 65 -2.36 -6.33 3.20
CA LEU A 65 -3.56 -5.49 3.16
C LEU A 65 -3.40 -4.38 2.12
N ARG A 66 -4.49 -4.07 1.43
CA ARG A 66 -4.62 -2.84 0.65
C ARG A 66 -4.83 -1.65 1.58
N VAL A 67 -4.46 -0.46 1.12
CA VAL A 67 -4.63 0.78 1.89
C VAL A 67 -6.07 0.99 2.36
N GLY A 68 -7.06 0.70 1.51
CA GLY A 68 -8.47 0.80 1.88
C GLY A 68 -8.89 -0.17 2.98
N GLU A 69 -8.33 -1.38 3.00
CA GLU A 69 -8.61 -2.40 4.02
C GLU A 69 -8.00 -1.97 5.37
N LEU A 70 -6.75 -1.50 5.37
CA LEU A 70 -6.12 -0.92 6.56
C LEU A 70 -6.91 0.26 7.13
N CYS A 71 -7.42 1.16 6.27
CA CYS A 71 -8.21 2.31 6.71
C CYS A 71 -9.55 1.92 7.36
N ASN A 72 -10.07 0.74 7.04
CA ASN A 72 -11.34 0.22 7.56
C ASN A 72 -11.16 -0.80 8.70
N LEU A 73 -9.91 -1.17 9.05
CA LEU A 73 -9.61 -2.17 10.08
C LEU A 73 -10.13 -1.71 11.45
N GLN A 74 -10.86 -2.59 12.12
CA GLN A 74 -11.43 -2.37 13.45
C GLN A 74 -10.80 -3.32 14.48
N MET A 75 -10.94 -2.99 15.76
CA MET A 75 -10.43 -3.87 16.82
C MET A 75 -11.17 -5.21 16.87
N ASP A 76 -12.44 -5.23 16.46
CA ASP A 76 -13.29 -6.43 16.42
C ASP A 76 -12.89 -7.41 15.29
N ASP A 77 -11.98 -7.01 14.39
CA ASP A 77 -11.41 -7.88 13.35
C ASP A 77 -10.27 -8.77 13.89
N LEU A 78 -9.88 -8.60 15.16
CA LEU A 78 -8.75 -9.28 15.81
C LEU A 78 -9.24 -10.20 16.94
N ASP A 79 -8.67 -11.41 17.04
CA ASP A 79 -8.95 -12.40 18.10
C ASP A 79 -8.18 -12.15 19.41
#